data_AF-A0A1V1NUI0-F1
#
_entry.id   AF-A0A1V1NUI0-F1
#
_cell.length_a   1.000
_cell.length_b   1.000
_cell.length_c   1.000
_cell.angle_alpha   90.00
_cell.angle_beta   90.00
_cell.angle_gamma   90.00
#
_symmetry.space_group_name_H-M   'P 1'
#
loop_
_entity.id
_entity.type
_entity.pdbx_description
1 polymer ?
#
loop_
_entity_poly.entity_id
_entity_poly.type
_entity_poly.pdbx_seq_one_letter_code
_entity_poly.pdbx_strand_id
1 'polypeptide(L)'
;MRKFHSKEFLRKLRNEIPMIPLIKDVLEIPFKDHDDRFRFLCPMCNEFMTGINPNTNLARCFLCEKNFNPIDLVMTVKQYDFLDRPVPSESIIMPPV
;
A
#
# COMPACT_ATOMS: atom_id res chain seq x y z
N MET A 1 -24.73 -8.83 -1.17
CA MET A 1 -24.85 -8.43 0.25
C MET A 1 -23.59 -7.67 0.65
N ARG A 2 -23.66 -6.34 0.84
CA ARG A 2 -22.49 -5.55 1.27
C ARG A 2 -22.24 -5.84 2.75
N LYS A 3 -21.11 -6.47 3.06
CA LYS A 3 -20.68 -6.72 4.45
C LYS A 3 -20.05 -5.42 4.97
N PHE A 4 -20.71 -4.77 5.92
CA PHE A 4 -20.16 -3.61 6.59
C PHE A 4 -19.30 -4.09 7.76
N HIS A 5 -18.04 -3.67 7.78
CA HIS A 5 -17.16 -3.88 8.92
C HIS A 5 -17.39 -2.80 9.98
N SER A 6 -17.20 -3.14 11.26
CA SER A 6 -17.32 -2.15 12.33
C SER A 6 -16.23 -1.08 12.22
N LYS A 7 -16.51 0.13 12.73
CA LYS A 7 -15.55 1.24 12.74
C LYS A 7 -14.28 0.87 13.48
N GLU A 8 -14.42 0.12 14.57
CA GLU A 8 -13.32 -0.36 15.41
C GLU A 8 -12.43 -1.32 14.62
N PHE A 9 -13.03 -2.24 13.86
CA PHE A 9 -12.28 -3.16 13.02
C PHE A 9 -11.50 -2.41 11.94
N LEU A 10 -12.13 -1.46 11.24
CA LEU A 10 -11.47 -0.64 10.24
C LEU A 10 -10.33 0.21 10.84
N ARG A 11 -10.52 0.75 12.05
CA ARG A 11 -9.47 1.48 12.78
C ARG A 11 -8.26 0.59 13.06
N LYS A 12 -8.48 -0.67 13.46
CA LYS A 12 -7.40 -1.63 13.70
C LYS A 12 -6.63 -1.93 12.41
N LEU A 13 -7.34 -2.26 11.33
CA LEU A 13 -6.71 -2.51 10.03
C LEU A 13 -5.88 -1.31 9.55
N ARG A 14 -6.43 -0.10 9.72
CA ARG A 14 -5.76 1.15 9.31
C ARG A 14 -4.49 1.44 10.10
N ASN A 15 -4.47 1.19 11.41
CA ASN A 15 -3.43 1.74 12.28
C ASN A 15 -2.54 0.70 12.93
N GLU A 16 -2.97 -0.55 13.02
CA GLU A 16 -2.29 -1.58 13.82
C GLU A 16 -1.56 -2.63 12.97
N ILE A 17 -1.77 -2.65 11.64
CA ILE A 17 -1.01 -3.53 10.73
C ILE A 17 0.42 -2.97 10.55
N PRO A 18 1.48 -3.71 10.91
CA PRO A 18 2.86 -3.22 10.77
C PRO A 18 3.24 -2.95 9.31
N MET A 19 3.78 -1.77 9.05
CA MET A 19 3.98 -1.32 7.67
C MET A 19 5.13 -2.00 6.93
N ILE A 20 6.25 -2.20 7.60
CA ILE A 20 7.43 -2.83 6.99
C ILE A 20 7.10 -4.29 6.55
N PRO A 21 6.55 -5.16 7.42
CA PRO A 21 6.14 -6.50 7.00
C PRO A 21 5.06 -6.50 5.91
N LEU A 22 4.09 -5.57 5.97
CA LEU A 22 3.07 -5.46 4.92
C LEU A 22 3.69 -5.17 3.55
N ILE A 23 4.63 -4.22 3.50
CA ILE A 23 5.32 -3.83 2.27
C ILE A 23 6.20 -4.97 1.75
N LYS A 24 7.01 -5.54 2.65
CA LYS A 24 8.07 -6.48 2.29
C LYS A 24 7.53 -7.89 2.01
N ASP A 25 6.72 -8.41 2.92
CA ASP A 25 6.40 -9.84 2.95
C ASP A 25 5.03 -10.16 2.34
N VAL A 26 4.12 -9.18 2.28
CA VAL A 26 2.74 -9.38 1.79
C VAL A 26 2.49 -8.74 0.43
N LEU A 27 2.92 -7.49 0.27
CA LEU A 27 2.79 -6.77 -1.00
C LEU A 27 3.99 -6.96 -1.91
N GLU A 28 5.11 -7.45 -1.37
CA GLU A 28 6.37 -7.71 -2.09
C GLU A 28 6.81 -6.50 -2.93
N ILE A 29 6.57 -5.29 -2.42
CA ILE A 29 6.95 -4.06 -3.11
C ILE A 29 8.48 -3.95 -3.06
N PRO A 30 9.16 -3.65 -4.18
CA PRO A 30 10.59 -3.40 -4.18
C PRO A 30 10.96 -2.35 -3.13
N PHE A 31 12.00 -2.62 -2.36
CA PHE A 31 12.47 -1.74 -1.29
C PHE A 31 13.99 -1.66 -1.26
N LYS A 32 14.48 -0.61 -0.62
CA LYS A 32 15.89 -0.36 -0.29
C LYS A 32 15.97 -0.21 1.23
N ASP A 33 16.87 -0.95 1.84
CA ASP A 33 17.09 -0.94 3.27
C ASP A 33 18.58 -0.72 3.53
N HIS A 34 18.94 0.56 3.68
CA HIS A 34 20.31 1.03 3.94
C HIS A 34 20.24 2.24 4.88
N ASP A 35 21.29 2.45 5.68
CA ASP A 35 21.46 3.61 6.57
C ASP A 35 20.27 3.86 7.52
N ASP A 36 19.76 2.80 8.17
CA ASP A 36 18.62 2.84 9.11
C ASP A 36 17.33 3.44 8.51
N ARG A 37 17.20 3.43 7.18
CA ARG A 37 16.06 4.00 6.47
C ARG A 37 15.45 2.99 5.51
N PHE A 38 14.30 2.45 5.90
CA PHE A 38 13.46 1.67 5.01
C PHE A 38 12.77 2.57 3.98
N ARG A 39 13.05 2.33 2.69
CA ARG A 39 12.41 3.01 1.56
C ARG A 39 11.80 1.99 0.61
N PHE A 40 10.55 2.19 0.22
CA PHE A 40 9.87 1.35 -0.75
C PHE A 40 9.59 2.11 -2.05
N LEU A 41 9.40 1.38 -3.14
CA LEU A 41 8.98 1.94 -4.42
C LEU A 41 7.55 2.47 -4.30
N CYS A 42 7.35 3.77 -4.48
CA CYS A 42 6.01 4.34 -4.44
C CYS A 42 5.15 3.77 -5.58
N PRO A 43 3.97 3.17 -5.30
CA PRO A 43 3.13 2.58 -6.35
C PRO A 43 2.47 3.61 -7.27
N MET A 44 2.57 4.90 -6.97
CA MET A 44 1.97 5.99 -7.76
C MET A 44 2.96 6.64 -8.72
N CYS A 45 4.19 6.93 -8.27
CA CYS A 45 5.23 7.60 -9.08
C CYS A 45 6.42 6.71 -9.42
N ASN A 46 6.48 5.46 -8.95
CA ASN A 46 7.58 4.53 -9.20
C ASN A 46 8.95 5.05 -8.77
N GLU A 47 8.98 5.79 -7.66
CA GLU A 47 10.19 6.38 -7.07
C GLU A 47 10.41 5.92 -5.63
N PHE A 48 11.68 5.81 -5.21
CA PHE A 48 12.07 5.36 -3.86
C PHE A 48 12.13 6.49 -2.82
N MET A 49 11.69 7.70 -3.17
CA MET A 49 11.62 8.84 -2.26
C MET A 49 10.44 8.70 -1.30
N THR A 50 10.49 7.66 -0.47
CA THR A 50 9.46 7.29 0.49
C THR A 50 10.06 7.19 1.91
N GLY A 51 9.18 7.16 2.90
CA GLY A 51 9.53 6.88 4.29
C GLY A 51 8.33 6.39 5.08
N ILE A 52 8.59 5.76 6.23
CA ILE A 52 7.57 5.27 7.16
C ILE A 52 7.78 6.00 8.48
N ASN A 53 6.70 6.55 9.04
CA ASN A 53 6.70 7.08 10.40
C ASN A 53 6.21 5.98 11.36
N PRO A 54 7.10 5.39 12.19
CA PRO A 54 6.71 4.32 13.10
C PRO A 54 5.76 4.78 14.20
N ASN A 55 5.77 6.07 14.56
CA ASN A 55 4.91 6.61 15.62
C ASN A 55 3.44 6.70 15.20
N THR A 56 3.18 6.88 13.90
CA THR A 56 1.81 7.04 13.37
C THR A 56 1.39 5.92 12.43
N ASN A 57 2.30 4.97 12.15
CA ASN A 57 2.12 3.88 11.19
C ASN A 57 1.66 4.34 9.80
N LEU A 58 2.18 5.49 9.36
CA LEU A 58 1.91 6.08 8.05
C LEU A 58 3.17 6.03 7.18
N ALA A 59 3.00 5.55 5.97
CA ALA A 59 3.97 5.71 4.90
C ALA A 59 3.70 7.01 4.13
N ARG A 60 4.75 7.64 3.61
CA ARG A 60 4.64 8.83 2.75
C ARG A 60 5.59 8.73 1.58
N CYS A 61 5.12 9.13 0.41
CA CYS A 61 5.99 9.48 -0.70
C CYS A 61 6.24 11.00 -0.69
N PHE A 62 7.50 11.40 -0.72
CA PHE A 62 7.89 12.81 -0.66
C PHE A 62 7.83 13.50 -2.02
N LEU A 63 7.79 12.75 -3.13
CA LEU A 63 7.60 13.30 -4.48
C LEU A 63 6.12 13.47 -4.82
N CYS A 64 5.34 12.42 -4.63
CA CYS A 64 3.90 12.43 -4.87
C CYS A 64 3.11 13.18 -3.76
N GLU A 65 3.77 13.47 -2.63
CA GLU A 65 3.16 14.01 -1.40
C GLU A 65 1.98 13.21 -0.83
N LYS A 66 1.83 11.94 -1.24
CA LYS A 66 0.76 11.05 -0.78
C LYS A 66 1.17 10.32 0.49
N ASN A 67 0.25 10.27 1.44
CA ASN A 67 0.32 9.39 2.60
C ASN A 67 -0.42 8.08 2.30
N PHE A 68 0.08 6.98 2.83
CA PHE A 68 -0.53 5.67 2.77
C PHE A 68 -0.62 5.11 4.20
N ASN A 69 -1.83 4.77 4.61
CA ASN A 69 -2.02 3.80 5.67
C ASN A 69 -2.05 2.36 5.07
N PRO A 70 -1.97 1.29 5.89
CA PRO A 70 -2.11 -0.10 5.45
C PRO A 70 -3.22 -0.39 4.44
N ILE A 71 -4.41 0.14 4.66
CA ILE A 71 -5.56 -0.06 3.76
C ILE A 71 -5.29 0.64 2.43
N ASP A 72 -4.87 1.92 2.46
CA ASP A 72 -4.59 2.70 1.25
C ASP A 72 -3.54 2.00 0.38
N LEU A 73 -2.49 1.46 1.02
CA LEU A 73 -1.39 0.83 0.30
C LEU A 73 -1.82 -0.49 -0.35
N VAL A 74 -2.53 -1.35 0.38
CA VAL A 74 -3.07 -2.61 -0.16
C VAL A 74 -3.98 -2.33 -1.35
N MET A 75 -4.88 -1.36 -1.20
CA MET A 75 -5.80 -0.97 -2.26
C MET A 75 -5.08 -0.45 -3.50
N THR A 76 -4.10 0.43 -3.31
CA THR A 76 -3.33 1.03 -4.40
C THR A 76 -2.56 -0.04 -5.18
N VAL A 77 -1.88 -0.95 -4.48
CA VAL A 77 -1.03 -1.97 -5.10
C VAL A 77 -1.85 -3.08 -5.76
N LYS A 78 -2.92 -3.54 -5.11
CA LYS A 78 -3.76 -4.62 -5.62
C LYS A 78 -4.87 -4.12 -6.55
N GLN A 79 -4.93 -2.82 -6.82
CA GLN A 79 -5.97 -2.17 -7.63
C GLN A 79 -7.39 -2.50 -7.14
N TYR A 80 -7.57 -2.57 -5.82
CA TYR A 80 -8.87 -2.78 -5.19
C TYR A 80 -9.46 -1.45 -4.74
N ASP A 81 -10.74 -1.22 -5.03
CA ASP A 81 -11.51 -0.13 -4.42
C ASP A 81 -12.05 -0.54 -3.05
N PHE A 82 -12.05 0.38 -2.07
CA PHE A 82 -12.49 0.12 -0.69
C PHE A 82 -13.97 -0.29 -0.62
N LEU A 83 -14.76 0.10 -1.64
CA LEU A 83 -16.21 0.03 -1.60
C LEU A 83 -16.88 -0.81 -2.69
N ASP A 84 -16.16 -1.34 -3.70
CA ASP A 84 -16.80 -2.23 -4.68
C ASP A 84 -15.78 -3.19 -5.34
N ARG A 85 -16.17 -4.48 -5.43
CA ARG A 85 -15.65 -5.46 -6.41
C ARG A 85 -16.28 -5.20 -7.79
N PRO A 86 -15.84 -5.82 -8.91
CA PRO A 86 -14.64 -6.63 -9.15
C PRO A 86 -13.70 -5.96 -10.16
N VAL A 87 -12.43 -6.37 -10.19
CA VAL A 87 -11.50 -5.99 -11.26
C VAL A 87 -11.98 -6.61 -12.58
N PRO A 88 -12.13 -5.88 -13.69
CA PRO A 88 -12.39 -6.49 -14.99
C PRO A 88 -11.19 -7.34 -15.38
N SER A 89 -11.41 -8.64 -15.52
CA SER A 89 -10.41 -9.60 -16.02
C SER A 89 -10.23 -9.40 -17.53
N GLU A 90 -9.54 -8.34 -17.98
CA GLU A 90 -9.31 -8.16 -19.43
C GLU A 90 -8.13 -7.25 -19.83
N SER A 91 -7.16 -6.98 -18.95
CA SER A 91 -5.96 -6.20 -19.33
C SER A 91 -4.61 -6.89 -19.07
N ILE A 92 -4.60 -8.21 -18.82
CA ILE A 92 -3.37 -9.03 -18.94
C ILE A 92 -3.36 -9.70 -20.32
N ILE A 93 -3.39 -8.88 -21.36
CA ILE A 93 -3.08 -9.18 -22.76
C ILE A 93 -2.23 -7.96 -23.17
N MET A 94 -0.93 -7.96 -23.40
CA MET A 94 0.15 -8.91 -23.72
C MET A 94 1.48 -8.21 -23.32
N PRO A 95 2.62 -8.90 -23.21
CA PRO A 95 3.86 -8.34 -23.73
C PRO A 95 3.93 -8.62 -25.25
N PRO A 96 4.14 -7.62 -26.13
CA PRO A 96 4.61 -7.90 -27.47
C PRO A 96 6.14 -7.77 -27.54
N VAL A 97 6.75 -8.92 -27.88
CA VAL A 97 8.01 -9.19 -28.61
C VAL A 97 9.32 -8.74 -27.96
#